data_AF-A0A8H2X684-F1
#
_entry.id   AF-A0A8H2X684-F1
#
_cell.length_a   1.000
_cell.length_b   1.000
_cell.length_c   1.000
_cell.angle_alpha   90.00
_cell.angle_beta   90.00
_cell.angle_gamma   90.00
#
_symmetry.space_group_name_H-M   'P 1'
#
loop_
_entity.id
_entity.type
_entity.pdbx_description
1 polymer ?
#
loop_
_entity_poly.entity_id
_entity_poly.type
_entity_poly.pdbx_seq_one_letter_code
_entity_poly.pdbx_strand_id
1 'polypeptide(L)'
;MRVIAAEEGRELQPDASFRELYQQGNLSLALQSLSGIAPAAQLIYLSSGEQLREENAEELLSAPDLTLFVFNRDLLDASRDPPNELLVADATLPTSGNVIRDAEVYLQHIRSLETSVEVQHQALFVVLRNLESHSVALVETFETFRNVAQRELSRQQSLLDGHKLDLEIISKVKIHPEFLSATVRRGVEATGRERTLGDYVSSSKMQMVAESCARLHSDLSARYSAASEAFDQLTASVAELKLKVVTDLFSKAALLADQADKLVIGLDVAQGNTPLVITMQKLRP
;
A
#
# COMPACT_ATOMS: atom_id res chain seq x y z
N MET A 1 -3.38 19.90 17.94
CA MET A 1 -2.48 18.98 17.20
C MET A 1 -1.91 17.98 18.17
N ARG A 2 -2.07 16.69 17.88
CA ARG A 2 -1.52 15.57 18.65
C ARG A 2 -0.43 14.91 17.80
N VAL A 3 0.68 14.52 18.41
CA VAL A 3 1.77 13.81 17.72
C VAL A 3 1.94 12.45 18.39
N ILE A 4 1.98 11.40 17.58
CA ILE A 4 2.04 10.02 18.04
C ILE A 4 3.29 9.39 17.43
N ALA A 5 4.16 8.85 18.28
CA ALA A 5 5.21 7.92 17.86
C ALA A 5 4.56 6.56 17.60
N ALA A 6 4.37 6.22 16.31
CA ALA A 6 3.58 5.08 15.91
C ALA A 6 4.18 3.75 16.39
N GLU A 7 5.51 3.59 16.31
CA GLU A 7 6.21 2.37 16.71
C GLU A 7 6.18 2.14 18.22
N GLU A 8 6.23 3.20 19.02
CA GLU A 8 6.25 3.12 20.49
C GLU A 8 4.85 3.15 21.12
N GLY A 9 3.81 3.49 20.34
CA GLY A 9 2.46 3.66 20.87
C GLY A 9 2.31 4.83 21.84
N ARG A 10 3.19 5.83 21.76
CA ARG A 10 3.25 6.95 22.72
C ARG A 10 2.77 8.25 22.10
N GLU A 11 1.94 8.96 22.85
CA GLU A 11 1.59 10.34 22.54
C GLU A 11 2.70 11.28 23.03
N LEU A 12 3.26 12.05 22.09
CA LEU A 12 4.32 13.02 22.36
C LEU A 12 3.68 14.40 22.58
N GLN A 13 3.98 14.99 23.74
CA GLN A 13 3.47 16.31 24.11
C GLN A 13 4.32 17.41 23.46
N PRO A 14 3.73 18.37 22.71
CA PRO A 14 4.50 19.41 22.03
C PRO A 14 5.22 20.37 23.00
N ASP A 15 6.55 20.24 23.06
CA ASP A 15 7.43 21.09 23.87
C ASP A 15 7.61 22.52 23.31
N ALA A 16 8.24 23.40 24.08
CA ALA A 16 8.51 24.79 23.66
C ALA A 16 9.35 24.84 22.36
N SER A 17 10.40 24.01 22.26
CA SER A 17 11.26 23.90 21.07
C SER A 17 10.47 23.46 19.83
N PHE A 18 9.52 22.54 19.99
CA PHE A 18 8.64 22.11 18.92
C PHE A 18 7.79 23.28 18.39
N ARG A 19 7.21 24.09 19.28
CA ARG A 19 6.36 25.22 18.89
C ARG A 19 7.13 26.30 18.14
N GLU A 20 8.36 26.58 18.54
CA GLU A 20 9.23 27.55 17.87
C GLU A 20 9.58 27.09 16.45
N LEU A 21 10.01 25.83 16.28
CA LEU A 21 10.36 25.26 14.98
C LEU A 21 9.14 25.13 14.05
N TYR A 22 7.97 24.79 14.61
CA TYR A 22 6.72 24.74 13.87
C TYR A 22 6.30 26.13 13.36
N GLN A 23 6.44 27.19 14.18
CA GLN A 23 6.17 28.56 13.76
C GLN A 23 7.12 29.07 12.67
N GLN A 24 8.34 28.51 12.60
CA GLN A 24 9.31 28.80 11.54
C GLN A 24 9.04 28.04 10.23
N GLY A 25 8.00 27.20 10.18
CA GLY A 25 7.63 26.41 9.00
C GLY A 25 8.42 25.11 8.82
N ASN A 26 9.25 24.71 9.79
CA ASN A 26 10.10 23.53 9.68
C ASN A 26 9.52 22.34 10.46
N LEU A 27 8.45 21.73 9.93
CA LEU A 27 7.75 20.62 10.60
C LEU A 27 8.66 19.42 10.88
N SER A 28 9.48 19.01 9.92
CA SER A 28 10.34 17.82 10.06
C SER A 28 11.40 18.00 11.16
N LEU A 29 11.94 19.21 11.31
CA LEU A 29 12.86 19.56 12.40
C LEU A 29 12.13 19.65 13.75
N ALA A 30 10.91 20.21 13.76
CA ALA A 30 10.07 20.22 14.95
C ALA A 30 9.79 18.78 15.43
N LEU A 31 9.40 17.89 14.51
CA LEU A 31 9.16 16.48 14.82
C LEU A 31 10.43 15.73 15.23
N GLN A 32 11.60 16.08 14.68
CA GLN A 32 12.87 15.53 15.15
C GLN A 32 13.14 15.93 16.61
N SER A 33 12.90 17.19 16.99
CA SER A 33 13.10 17.64 18.36
C SER A 33 12.20 16.91 19.36
N LEU A 34 11.05 16.43 18.90
CA LEU A 34 10.03 15.78 19.71
C LEU A 34 10.15 14.25 19.76
N SER A 35 10.42 13.62 18.61
CA SER A 35 10.48 12.16 18.45
C SER A 35 11.91 11.59 18.47
N GLY A 36 12.93 12.44 18.31
CA GLY A 36 14.32 12.01 18.12
C GLY A 36 14.62 11.39 16.74
N ILE A 37 13.62 11.21 15.89
CA ILE A 37 13.78 10.60 14.55
C ILE A 37 14.37 11.63 13.59
N ALA A 38 15.41 11.25 12.84
CA ALA A 38 16.00 12.13 11.83
C ALA A 38 14.99 12.47 10.72
N PRO A 39 14.97 13.71 10.16
CA PRO A 39 14.01 14.12 9.13
C PRO A 39 13.95 13.18 7.92
N ALA A 40 15.09 12.61 7.52
CA ALA A 40 15.19 11.68 6.40
C ALA A 40 14.53 10.31 6.66
N ALA A 41 14.37 9.94 7.93
CA ALA A 41 13.79 8.68 8.37
C ALA A 41 12.33 8.85 8.85
N GLN A 42 11.77 10.05 8.83
CA GLN A 42 10.39 10.28 9.26
C GLN A 42 9.40 9.95 8.15
N LEU A 43 8.41 9.12 8.46
CA LEU A 43 7.20 8.96 7.66
C LEU A 43 6.01 9.47 8.47
N ILE A 44 5.32 10.48 7.95
CA ILE A 44 4.26 11.18 8.68
C ILE A 44 2.93 10.90 8.00
N TYR A 45 1.98 10.39 8.76
CA TYR A 45 0.62 10.13 8.29
C TYR A 45 -0.41 10.86 9.14
N LEU A 46 -1.52 11.20 8.51
CA LEU A 46 -2.69 11.79 9.16
C LEU A 46 -3.69 10.70 9.54
N SER A 47 -4.62 11.02 10.43
CA SER A 47 -5.78 10.14 10.72
C SER A 47 -6.62 9.82 9.46
N SER A 48 -6.54 10.66 8.42
CA SER A 48 -7.16 10.40 7.11
C SER A 48 -6.49 9.27 6.32
N GLY A 49 -5.28 8.83 6.70
CA GLY A 49 -4.45 7.92 5.91
C GLY A 49 -3.57 8.64 4.89
N GLU A 50 -3.63 9.96 4.78
CA GLU A 50 -2.78 10.70 3.85
C GLU A 50 -1.37 10.87 4.41
N GLN A 51 -0.39 10.74 3.53
CA GLN A 51 1.01 11.00 3.87
C GLN A 51 1.27 12.50 3.80
N LEU A 52 1.80 13.05 4.89
CA LEU A 52 2.23 14.43 4.94
C LEU A 52 3.63 14.55 4.34
N ARG A 53 3.76 15.46 3.38
CA ARG A 53 4.97 15.81 2.65
C ARG A 53 5.10 17.34 2.63
N GLU A 54 6.30 17.84 2.36
CA GLU A 54 6.52 19.30 2.30
C GLU A 54 5.61 19.98 1.27
N GLU A 55 5.27 19.29 0.18
CA GLU A 55 4.41 19.79 -0.91
C GLU A 55 2.93 19.95 -0.54
N ASN A 56 2.42 19.18 0.42
CA ASN A 56 1.01 19.20 0.82
C ASN A 56 0.81 19.64 2.28
N ALA A 57 1.88 20.06 2.96
CA ALA A 57 1.86 20.40 4.38
C ALA A 57 0.91 21.56 4.70
N GLU A 58 0.95 22.66 3.93
CA GLU A 58 0.12 23.83 4.22
C GLU A 58 -1.39 23.53 4.15
N GLU A 59 -1.79 22.72 3.16
CA GLU A 59 -3.19 22.33 2.96
C GLU A 59 -3.67 21.36 4.05
N LEU A 60 -2.88 20.32 4.32
CA LEU A 60 -3.29 19.24 5.22
C LEU A 60 -3.19 19.60 6.71
N LEU A 61 -2.27 20.50 7.09
CA LEU A 61 -2.14 20.97 8.47
C LEU A 61 -3.25 21.95 8.89
N SER A 62 -4.05 22.44 7.94
CA SER A 62 -5.15 23.38 8.21
C SER A 62 -6.40 22.72 8.81
N ALA A 63 -6.42 21.39 8.94
CA ALA A 63 -7.57 20.65 9.46
C ALA A 63 -7.73 20.79 10.99
N PRO A 64 -8.98 20.90 11.50
CA PRO A 64 -9.24 20.81 12.94
C PRO A 64 -8.91 19.42 13.47
N ASP A 65 -8.44 19.33 14.72
CA ASP A 65 -8.08 18.07 15.41
C ASP A 65 -7.04 17.19 14.71
N LEU A 66 -6.01 17.84 14.16
CA LEU A 66 -4.88 17.19 13.52
C LEU A 66 -4.14 16.21 14.44
N THR A 67 -4.10 14.94 14.03
CA THR A 67 -3.29 13.88 14.67
C THR A 67 -2.24 13.39 13.68
N LEU A 68 -0.97 13.55 14.05
CA LEU A 68 0.19 13.15 13.27
C LEU A 68 0.73 11.82 13.80
N PHE A 69 0.76 10.80 12.96
CA PHE A 69 1.41 9.52 13.23
C PHE A 69 2.80 9.54 12.58
N VAL A 70 3.84 9.47 13.40
CA VAL A 70 5.23 9.49 12.94
C VAL A 70 5.80 8.09 13.07
N PHE A 71 6.24 7.55 11.93
CA PHE A 71 6.93 6.27 11.84
C PHE A 71 8.41 6.51 11.56
N ASN A 72 9.23 5.61 12.08
CA ASN A 72 10.67 5.62 11.81
C ASN A 72 10.97 4.61 10.69
N ARG A 73 11.30 5.14 9.52
CA ARG A 73 11.68 4.34 8.35
C ARG A 73 12.86 3.43 8.63
N ASP A 74 13.83 3.87 9.42
CA ASP A 74 15.01 3.06 9.71
C ASP A 74 14.64 1.80 10.50
N LEU A 75 13.60 1.86 11.34
CA LEU A 75 13.07 0.69 12.06
C LEU A 75 12.28 -0.25 11.14
N LEU A 76 11.56 0.30 10.16
CA LEU A 76 10.82 -0.49 9.17
C LEU A 76 11.75 -1.19 8.17
N ASP A 77 12.87 -0.55 7.81
CA ASP A 77 13.87 -1.09 6.89
C ASP A 77 14.84 -2.07 7.60
N ALA A 78 14.95 -2.01 8.93
CA ALA A 78 15.86 -2.82 9.76
C ALA A 78 15.36 -4.25 10.02
N SER A 79 15.35 -5.10 8.99
CA SER A 79 15.17 -6.57 9.07
C SER A 79 13.83 -7.06 9.69
N ARG A 80 13.52 -8.35 9.47
CA ARG A 80 12.20 -8.94 9.76
C ARG A 80 11.91 -9.13 11.25
N ASP A 81 12.94 -9.03 12.10
CA ASP A 81 12.83 -9.14 13.55
C ASP A 81 12.89 -7.73 14.15
N PRO A 82 11.86 -7.26 14.87
CA PRO A 82 11.90 -5.95 15.50
C PRO A 82 13.08 -5.93 16.48
N PRO A 83 13.85 -4.83 16.57
CA PRO A 83 14.92 -4.73 17.55
C PRO A 83 14.39 -5.05 18.95
N ASN A 84 15.14 -5.83 19.73
CA ASN A 84 14.77 -6.24 21.09
C ASN A 84 14.38 -5.05 21.98
N GLU A 85 14.84 -3.84 21.65
CA GLU A 85 14.50 -2.57 22.31
C GLU A 85 13.01 -2.18 22.19
N LEU A 86 12.29 -2.67 21.17
CA LEU A 86 10.85 -2.51 21.01
C LEU A 86 10.03 -3.59 21.73
N LEU A 87 10.67 -4.70 22.10
CA LEU A 87 10.03 -5.75 22.91
C LEU A 87 10.11 -5.30 24.37
N VAL A 88 8.98 -4.90 24.95
CA VAL A 88 8.81 -4.45 26.35
C VAL A 88 9.17 -5.53 27.40
N ALA A 89 9.78 -6.63 26.98
CA ALA A 89 10.14 -7.77 27.82
C ALA A 89 11.52 -7.59 28.48
N ASP A 90 11.67 -6.60 29.37
CA ASP A 90 12.60 -6.70 30.53
C ASP A 90 12.62 -5.45 31.45
N ALA A 91 11.48 -4.77 31.62
CA ALA A 91 11.36 -3.87 32.77
C ALA A 91 11.19 -4.72 34.04
N THR A 92 12.29 -5.05 34.72
CA THR A 92 12.23 -5.56 36.10
C THR A 92 11.61 -4.47 36.97
N LEU A 93 10.29 -4.54 37.14
CA LEU A 93 9.55 -3.58 37.93
C LEU A 93 10.05 -3.63 39.39
N PRO A 94 10.33 -2.48 40.01
CA PRO A 94 10.88 -2.44 41.36
C PRO A 94 9.88 -3.05 42.34
N THR A 95 10.29 -4.14 42.99
CA THR A 95 9.50 -4.83 44.00
C THR A 95 9.82 -4.23 45.37
N SER A 96 8.87 -3.50 45.93
CA SER A 96 8.99 -2.82 47.22
C SER A 96 8.80 -3.77 48.42
N GLY A 97 8.38 -5.01 48.16
CA GLY A 97 8.04 -6.01 49.18
C GLY A 97 6.65 -5.80 49.79
N ASN A 98 5.95 -4.73 49.39
CA ASN A 98 4.55 -4.50 49.68
C ASN A 98 3.71 -4.95 48.47
N VAL A 99 3.02 -6.07 48.62
CA VAL A 99 2.22 -6.70 47.57
C VAL A 99 1.18 -5.75 46.95
N ILE A 100 0.57 -4.86 47.74
CA ILE A 100 -0.41 -3.88 47.22
C ILE A 100 0.30 -2.84 46.36
N ARG A 101 1.39 -2.27 46.87
CA ARG A 101 2.14 -1.24 46.16
C ARG A 101 2.74 -1.78 44.86
N ASP A 102 3.22 -3.01 44.91
CA ASP A 102 3.73 -3.71 43.73
C ASP A 102 2.59 -3.98 42.74
N ALA A 103 1.42 -4.45 43.21
CA ALA A 103 0.24 -4.65 42.36
C ALA A 103 -0.26 -3.35 41.69
N GLU A 104 -0.26 -2.21 42.39
CA GLU A 104 -0.57 -0.90 41.82
C GLU A 104 0.42 -0.51 40.70
N VAL A 105 1.71 -0.75 40.91
CA VAL A 105 2.76 -0.47 39.93
C VAL A 105 2.61 -1.37 38.69
N TYR A 106 2.34 -2.66 38.88
CA TYR A 106 2.04 -3.58 37.77
C TYR A 106 0.78 -3.17 37.02
N LEU A 107 -0.28 -2.74 37.73
CA LEU A 107 -1.52 -2.29 37.10
C LEU A 107 -1.29 -1.04 36.24
N GLN A 108 -0.53 -0.06 36.75
CA GLN A 108 -0.16 1.13 35.98
C GLN A 108 0.64 0.76 34.73
N HIS A 109 1.54 -0.22 34.84
CA HIS A 109 2.30 -0.72 33.70
C HIS A 109 1.39 -1.40 32.66
N ILE A 110 0.48 -2.28 33.09
CA ILE A 110 -0.50 -2.95 32.21
C ILE A 110 -1.36 -1.93 31.46
N ARG A 111 -1.87 -0.90 32.16
CA ARG A 111 -2.66 0.19 31.53
C ARG A 111 -1.84 0.98 30.51
N SER A 112 -0.58 1.29 30.84
CA SER A 112 0.32 1.94 29.89
C SER A 112 0.55 1.10 28.64
N LEU A 113 0.66 -0.22 28.80
CA LEU A 113 0.83 -1.15 27.69
C LEU A 113 -0.45 -1.28 26.86
N GLU A 114 -1.62 -1.33 27.49
CA GLU A 114 -2.92 -1.30 26.81
C GLU A 114 -3.07 -0.04 25.94
N THR A 115 -2.79 1.14 26.50
CA THR A 115 -2.83 2.40 25.74
C THR A 115 -1.83 2.39 24.59
N SER A 116 -0.62 1.87 24.81
CA SER A 116 0.40 1.73 23.77
C SER A 116 -0.06 0.85 22.61
N VAL A 117 -0.65 -0.31 22.93
CA VAL A 117 -1.18 -1.26 21.93
C VAL A 117 -2.35 -0.63 21.17
N GLU A 118 -3.23 0.10 21.85
CA GLU A 118 -4.34 0.82 21.21
C GLU A 118 -3.82 1.84 20.19
N VAL A 119 -2.84 2.65 20.57
CA VAL A 119 -2.27 3.69 19.72
C VAL A 119 -1.50 3.08 18.54
N GLN A 120 -0.71 2.03 18.76
CA GLN A 120 -0.04 1.27 17.69
C GLN A 120 -1.05 0.69 16.70
N HIS A 121 -2.14 0.13 17.21
CA HIS A 121 -3.22 -0.41 16.37
C HIS A 121 -3.86 0.71 15.53
N GLN A 122 -4.16 1.87 16.12
CA GLN A 122 -4.66 3.03 15.37
C GLN A 122 -3.69 3.48 14.28
N ALA A 123 -2.38 3.55 14.58
CA ALA A 123 -1.35 3.92 13.63
C ALA A 123 -1.27 2.93 12.46
N LEU A 124 -1.38 1.63 12.75
CA LEU A 124 -1.35 0.58 11.75
C LEU A 124 -2.59 0.61 10.83
N PHE A 125 -3.76 0.97 11.36
CA PHE A 125 -4.96 1.23 10.56
C PHE A 125 -4.80 2.42 9.60
N VAL A 126 -4.13 3.48 10.05
CA VAL A 126 -3.84 4.66 9.23
C VAL A 126 -2.96 4.29 8.03
N VAL A 127 -1.90 3.52 8.26
CA VAL A 127 -1.03 3.05 7.18
C VAL A 127 -1.75 2.06 6.26
N LEU A 128 -2.58 1.18 6.81
CA LEU A 128 -3.42 0.28 6.00
C LEU A 128 -4.35 1.07 5.07
N ARG A 129 -4.98 2.13 5.57
CA ARG A 129 -5.84 3.01 4.76
C ARG A 129 -5.05 3.72 3.66
N ASN A 130 -3.83 4.16 3.96
CA ASN A 130 -2.93 4.72 2.95
C ASN A 130 -2.65 3.70 1.83
N LEU A 131 -2.29 2.48 2.21
CA LEU A 131 -2.02 1.38 1.30
C LEU A 131 -3.24 1.00 0.47
N GLU A 132 -4.43 0.93 1.08
CA GLU A 132 -5.69 0.67 0.39
C GLU A 132 -5.98 1.74 -0.67
N SER A 133 -5.83 3.01 -0.33
CA SER A 133 -6.03 4.11 -1.27
C SER A 133 -5.09 4.02 -2.48
N HIS A 134 -3.81 3.72 -2.26
CA HIS A 134 -2.84 3.53 -3.34
C HIS A 134 -3.15 2.27 -4.15
N SER A 135 -3.56 1.17 -3.50
CA SER A 135 -3.96 -0.05 -4.17
C SER A 135 -5.15 0.18 -5.09
N VAL A 136 -6.17 0.92 -4.65
CA VAL A 136 -7.34 1.24 -5.48
C VAL A 136 -6.94 2.07 -6.70
N ALA A 137 -6.14 3.12 -6.50
CA ALA A 137 -5.65 3.95 -7.61
C ALA A 137 -4.81 3.14 -8.62
N LEU A 138 -3.98 2.22 -8.13
CA LEU A 138 -3.20 1.32 -8.99
C LEU A 138 -4.08 0.33 -9.75
N VAL A 139 -5.13 -0.22 -9.11
CA VAL A 139 -6.09 -1.11 -9.78
C VAL A 139 -6.82 -0.36 -10.88
N GLU A 140 -7.34 0.84 -10.61
CA GLU A 140 -8.06 1.66 -11.60
C GLU A 140 -7.17 1.98 -12.81
N THR A 141 -5.94 2.43 -12.58
CA THR A 141 -4.99 2.72 -13.66
C THR A 141 -4.62 1.46 -14.43
N PHE A 142 -4.41 0.33 -13.75
CA PHE A 142 -4.11 -0.94 -14.40
C PHE A 142 -5.29 -1.47 -15.22
N GLU A 143 -6.54 -1.30 -14.79
CA GLU A 143 -7.72 -1.69 -15.58
C GLU A 143 -7.80 -0.91 -16.90
N THR A 144 -7.47 0.39 -16.90
CA THR A 144 -7.41 1.15 -18.15
C THR A 144 -6.34 0.61 -19.10
N PHE A 145 -5.16 0.29 -18.58
CA PHE A 145 -4.08 -0.35 -19.33
C PHE A 145 -4.47 -1.73 -19.84
N ARG A 146 -5.09 -2.56 -18.98
CA ARG A 146 -5.55 -3.92 -19.28
C ARG A 146 -6.47 -3.95 -20.50
N ASN A 147 -7.46 -3.05 -20.53
CA ASN A 147 -8.39 -2.95 -21.66
C ASN A 147 -7.67 -2.61 -22.98
N VAL A 148 -6.71 -1.70 -22.95
CA VAL A 148 -5.91 -1.33 -24.14
C VAL A 148 -5.00 -2.48 -24.56
N ALA A 149 -4.28 -3.08 -23.62
CA ALA A 149 -3.34 -4.16 -23.87
C ALA A 149 -4.04 -5.40 -24.44
N GLN A 150 -5.16 -5.83 -23.85
CA GLN A 150 -5.94 -6.97 -24.37
C GLN A 150 -6.44 -6.70 -25.78
N ARG A 151 -7.03 -5.53 -26.03
CA ARG A 151 -7.51 -5.15 -27.36
C ARG A 151 -6.39 -5.17 -28.40
N GLU A 152 -5.23 -4.63 -28.06
CA GLU A 152 -4.09 -4.57 -28.98
C GLU A 152 -3.45 -5.95 -29.21
N LEU A 153 -3.33 -6.77 -28.17
CA LEU A 153 -2.88 -8.16 -28.30
C LEU A 153 -3.84 -8.99 -29.16
N SER A 154 -5.16 -8.87 -28.94
CA SER A 154 -6.15 -9.53 -29.80
C SER A 154 -6.09 -9.05 -31.25
N ARG A 155 -5.86 -7.75 -31.48
CA ARG A 155 -5.68 -7.19 -32.83
C ARG A 155 -4.43 -7.76 -33.51
N GLN A 156 -3.31 -7.82 -32.80
CA GLN A 156 -2.06 -8.41 -33.30
C GLN A 156 -2.24 -9.89 -33.65
N GLN A 157 -2.90 -10.65 -32.77
CA GLN A 157 -3.21 -12.06 -33.03
C GLN A 157 -4.07 -12.23 -34.28
N SER A 158 -5.13 -11.43 -34.44
CA SER A 158 -5.98 -11.47 -35.65
C SER A 158 -5.21 -11.15 -36.94
N LEU A 159 -4.27 -10.20 -36.90
CA LEU A 159 -3.41 -9.88 -38.06
C LEU A 159 -2.42 -11.02 -38.37
N LEU A 160 -1.87 -11.65 -37.33
CA LEU A 160 -1.00 -12.82 -37.47
C LEU A 160 -1.75 -14.05 -37.96
N ASP A 161 -3.05 -14.19 -37.69
CA ASP A 161 -3.84 -15.30 -38.23
C ASP A 161 -4.22 -15.05 -39.70
N GLY A 162 -4.52 -13.79 -40.06
CA GLY A 162 -4.96 -13.40 -41.40
C GLY A 162 -3.87 -13.31 -42.47
N HIS A 163 -2.60 -13.11 -42.10
CA HIS A 163 -1.55 -12.76 -43.08
C HIS A 163 -1.37 -13.76 -44.22
N LYS A 164 -1.53 -15.08 -43.97
CA LYS A 164 -1.39 -16.10 -45.02
C LYS A 164 -2.52 -16.00 -46.05
N LEU A 165 -3.75 -15.79 -45.58
CA LEU A 165 -4.92 -15.61 -46.42
C LEU A 165 -4.77 -14.33 -47.24
N ASP A 166 -4.31 -13.23 -46.63
CA ASP A 166 -4.08 -11.96 -47.32
C ASP A 166 -3.03 -12.11 -48.43
N LEU A 167 -1.93 -12.83 -48.16
CA LEU A 167 -0.92 -13.16 -49.18
C LEU A 167 -1.49 -13.98 -50.33
N GLU A 168 -2.40 -14.92 -50.05
CA GLU A 168 -3.09 -15.69 -51.08
C GLU A 168 -4.05 -14.81 -51.90
N ILE A 169 -4.81 -13.92 -51.25
CA ILE A 169 -5.76 -13.02 -51.92
C ILE A 169 -5.01 -12.07 -52.85
N ILE A 170 -3.95 -11.40 -52.39
CA ILE A 170 -3.20 -10.44 -53.24
C ILE A 170 -2.55 -11.14 -54.44
N SER A 171 -2.23 -12.44 -54.33
CA SER A 171 -1.69 -13.21 -55.45
C SER A 171 -2.72 -13.43 -56.56
N LYS A 172 -4.02 -13.33 -56.26
CA LYS A 172 -5.14 -13.51 -57.20
C LYS A 172 -5.71 -12.19 -57.74
N VAL A 173 -5.42 -11.06 -57.09
CA VAL A 173 -5.90 -9.74 -57.53
C VAL A 173 -5.07 -9.23 -58.70
N LYS A 174 -5.70 -9.17 -59.88
CA LYS A 174 -5.11 -8.66 -61.12
C LYS A 174 -5.02 -7.14 -61.12
N ILE A 175 -3.96 -6.61 -61.68
CA ILE A 175 -3.77 -5.16 -61.86
C ILE A 175 -4.20 -4.78 -63.27
N HIS A 176 -5.09 -3.80 -63.39
CA HIS A 176 -5.51 -3.30 -64.70
C HIS A 176 -4.31 -2.71 -65.45
N PRO A 177 -4.14 -2.98 -66.76
CA PRO A 177 -2.96 -2.57 -67.52
C PRO A 177 -2.70 -1.07 -67.52
N GLU A 178 -3.74 -0.23 -67.36
CA GLU A 178 -3.59 1.23 -67.24
C GLU A 178 -2.80 1.68 -66.01
N PHE A 179 -2.76 0.89 -64.94
CA PHE A 179 -1.97 1.17 -63.73
C PHE A 179 -0.54 0.62 -63.80
N LEU A 180 -0.21 -0.15 -64.84
CA LEU A 180 1.15 -0.64 -65.08
C LEU A 180 2.01 0.44 -65.75
N SER A 181 3.29 0.51 -65.37
CA SER A 181 4.26 1.39 -66.02
C SER A 181 4.48 1.01 -67.49
N ALA A 182 4.87 1.96 -68.35
CA ALA A 182 5.01 1.75 -69.79
C ALA A 182 6.01 0.64 -70.19
N THR A 183 6.97 0.31 -69.32
CA THR A 183 7.90 -0.81 -69.48
C THR A 183 7.28 -2.13 -69.07
N VAL A 184 6.54 -2.16 -67.95
CA VAL A 184 5.86 -3.37 -67.48
C VAL A 184 4.69 -3.73 -68.38
N ARG A 185 3.95 -2.74 -68.90
CA ARG A 185 2.84 -2.92 -69.85
C ARG A 185 3.31 -3.58 -71.15
N ARG A 186 4.40 -3.09 -71.75
CA ARG A 186 5.03 -3.72 -72.92
C ARG A 186 5.50 -5.16 -72.64
N GLY A 187 5.97 -5.43 -71.43
CA GLY A 187 6.34 -6.78 -71.01
C GLY A 187 5.15 -7.72 -70.87
N VAL A 188 4.00 -7.23 -70.37
CA VAL A 188 2.75 -8.00 -70.24
C VAL A 188 2.12 -8.29 -71.60
N GLU A 189 2.13 -7.33 -72.52
CA GLU A 189 1.66 -7.51 -73.91
C GLU A 189 2.51 -8.53 -74.69
N ALA A 190 3.83 -8.59 -74.42
CA ALA A 190 4.74 -9.53 -75.07
C ALA A 190 4.69 -10.95 -74.47
N THR A 191 4.38 -11.10 -73.18
CA THR A 191 4.40 -12.39 -72.47
C THR A 191 3.01 -12.97 -72.18
N GLY A 192 1.94 -12.18 -72.36
CA GLY A 192 0.56 -12.57 -72.09
C GLY A 192 0.24 -12.82 -70.61
N ARG A 193 1.20 -12.63 -69.70
CA ARG A 193 1.03 -12.88 -68.26
C ARG A 193 0.58 -11.61 -67.55
N GLU A 194 -0.68 -11.61 -67.13
CA GLU A 194 -1.25 -10.54 -66.31
C GLU A 194 -0.52 -10.44 -64.96
N ARG A 195 -0.22 -9.21 -64.53
CA ARG A 195 0.41 -8.93 -63.25
C ARG A 195 -0.62 -8.91 -62.13
N THR A 196 -0.27 -9.49 -60.99
CA THR A 196 -1.09 -9.45 -59.78
C THR A 196 -0.42 -8.61 -58.69
N LEU A 197 -1.16 -8.19 -57.66
CA LEU A 197 -0.59 -7.46 -56.53
C LEU A 197 0.49 -8.28 -55.79
N GLY A 198 0.34 -9.61 -55.79
CA GLY A 198 1.34 -10.52 -55.23
C GLY A 198 2.70 -10.47 -55.92
N ASP A 199 2.80 -10.08 -57.20
CA ASP A 199 4.08 -9.94 -57.91
C ASP A 199 4.95 -8.80 -57.33
N TYR A 200 4.34 -7.86 -56.59
CA TYR A 200 5.02 -6.74 -55.94
C TYR A 200 5.36 -7.01 -54.47
N VAL A 201 4.93 -8.14 -53.91
CA VAL A 201 5.13 -8.50 -52.51
C VAL A 201 5.95 -9.79 -52.45
N SER A 202 7.12 -9.72 -51.80
CA SER A 202 7.93 -10.91 -51.58
C SER A 202 7.32 -11.77 -50.48
N SER A 203 6.71 -12.90 -50.85
CA SER A 203 6.12 -13.87 -49.92
C SER A 203 7.13 -14.34 -48.85
N SER A 204 8.38 -14.64 -49.26
CA SER A 204 9.45 -15.03 -48.32
C SER A 204 9.76 -13.93 -47.30
N LYS A 205 9.83 -12.66 -47.71
CA LYS A 205 10.06 -11.55 -46.77
C LYS A 205 8.88 -11.33 -45.83
N MET A 206 7.65 -11.48 -46.33
CA MET A 206 6.46 -11.36 -45.49
C MET A 206 6.32 -12.49 -44.48
N GLN A 207 6.72 -13.70 -44.84
CA GLN A 207 6.81 -14.82 -43.91
C GLN A 207 7.82 -14.51 -42.78
N MET A 208 9.00 -13.97 -43.10
CA MET A 208 9.99 -13.57 -42.08
C MET A 208 9.46 -12.47 -41.15
N VAL A 209 8.74 -11.48 -41.69
CA VAL A 209 8.13 -10.42 -40.87
C VAL A 209 7.04 -10.99 -39.98
N ALA A 210 6.18 -11.87 -40.50
CA ALA A 210 5.13 -12.52 -39.72
C ALA A 210 5.71 -13.35 -38.57
N GLU A 211 6.78 -14.11 -38.81
CA GLU A 211 7.49 -14.87 -37.77
C GLU A 211 8.11 -13.95 -36.71
N SER A 212 8.72 -12.84 -37.11
CA SER A 212 9.26 -11.85 -36.17
C SER A 212 8.15 -11.21 -35.32
N CYS A 213 7.04 -10.82 -35.94
CA CYS A 213 5.88 -10.27 -35.25
C CYS A 213 5.24 -11.30 -34.31
N ALA A 214 5.17 -12.57 -34.70
CA ALA A 214 4.66 -13.65 -33.84
C ALA A 214 5.52 -13.85 -32.58
N ARG A 215 6.84 -13.80 -32.72
CA ARG A 215 7.76 -13.87 -31.57
C ARG A 215 7.56 -12.69 -30.63
N LEU A 216 7.47 -11.47 -31.17
CA LEU A 216 7.23 -10.26 -30.38
C LEU A 216 5.87 -10.29 -29.70
N HIS A 217 4.83 -10.73 -30.40
CA HIS A 217 3.49 -10.90 -29.83
C HIS A 217 3.50 -11.90 -28.66
N SER A 218 4.19 -13.02 -28.81
CA SER A 218 4.33 -14.01 -27.74
C SER A 218 5.06 -13.45 -26.52
N ASP A 219 6.14 -12.68 -26.71
CA ASP A 219 6.87 -12.04 -25.60
C ASP A 219 5.99 -10.99 -24.90
N LEU A 220 5.31 -10.13 -25.66
CA LEU A 220 4.38 -9.14 -25.11
C LEU A 220 3.23 -9.78 -24.35
N SER A 221 2.66 -10.86 -24.88
CA SER A 221 1.58 -11.62 -24.23
C SER A 221 2.05 -12.25 -22.91
N ALA A 222 3.25 -12.82 -22.89
CA ALA A 222 3.85 -13.38 -21.68
C ALA A 222 4.10 -12.31 -20.61
N ARG A 223 4.67 -11.15 -21.00
CA ARG A 223 4.89 -10.02 -20.08
C ARG A 223 3.59 -9.44 -19.55
N TYR A 224 2.58 -9.29 -20.40
CA TYR A 224 1.24 -8.85 -19.99
C TYR A 224 0.62 -9.83 -18.98
N SER A 225 0.74 -11.14 -19.23
CA SER A 225 0.20 -12.17 -18.34
C SER A 225 0.88 -12.14 -16.96
N ALA A 226 2.21 -12.03 -16.93
CA ALA A 226 2.98 -11.90 -15.70
C ALA A 226 2.62 -10.61 -14.93
N ALA A 227 2.44 -9.49 -15.64
CA ALA A 227 2.01 -8.24 -15.01
C ALA A 227 0.60 -8.38 -14.42
N SER A 228 -0.36 -8.96 -15.16
CA SER A 228 -1.72 -9.17 -14.64
C SER A 228 -1.72 -10.05 -13.39
N GLU A 229 -0.95 -11.14 -13.40
CA GLU A 229 -0.85 -12.03 -12.25
C GLU A 229 -0.25 -11.32 -11.03
N ALA A 230 0.80 -10.50 -11.23
CA ALA A 230 1.38 -9.71 -10.14
C ALA A 230 0.37 -8.71 -9.54
N PHE A 231 -0.49 -8.09 -10.36
CA PHE A 231 -1.55 -7.20 -9.88
C PHE A 231 -2.64 -7.94 -9.10
N ASP A 232 -3.03 -9.13 -9.56
CA ASP A 232 -4.01 -9.97 -8.86
C ASP A 232 -3.44 -10.45 -7.51
N GLN A 233 -2.16 -10.82 -7.47
CA GLN A 233 -1.43 -11.16 -6.24
C GLN A 233 -1.31 -9.97 -5.28
N LEU A 234 -1.00 -8.76 -5.78
CA LEU A 234 -0.94 -7.54 -4.97
C LEU A 234 -2.29 -7.27 -4.30
N THR A 235 -3.38 -7.33 -5.06
CA THR A 235 -4.74 -7.10 -4.57
C THR A 235 -5.12 -8.13 -3.50
N ALA A 236 -4.80 -9.40 -3.73
CA ALA A 236 -5.01 -10.46 -2.74
C ALA A 236 -4.17 -10.23 -1.46
N SER A 237 -2.91 -9.82 -1.61
CA SER A 237 -2.00 -9.58 -0.48
C SER A 237 -2.48 -8.42 0.40
N VAL A 238 -2.98 -7.33 -0.21
CA VAL A 238 -3.56 -6.20 0.53
C VAL A 238 -4.82 -6.63 1.29
N ALA A 239 -5.68 -7.45 0.67
CA ALA A 239 -6.87 -8.00 1.34
C ALA A 239 -6.50 -8.94 2.50
N GLU A 240 -5.45 -9.76 2.34
CA GLU A 240 -4.95 -10.63 3.41
C GLU A 240 -4.38 -9.82 4.58
N LEU A 241 -3.60 -8.76 4.31
CA LEU A 241 -3.08 -7.87 5.34
C LEU A 241 -4.21 -7.27 6.16
N LYS A 242 -5.28 -6.79 5.51
CA LYS A 242 -6.47 -6.27 6.20
C LYS A 242 -7.05 -7.27 7.21
N LEU A 243 -7.16 -8.54 6.84
CA LEU A 243 -7.66 -9.57 7.74
C LEU A 243 -6.72 -9.82 8.92
N LYS A 244 -5.40 -9.73 8.72
CA LYS A 244 -4.40 -9.87 9.78
C LYS A 244 -4.40 -8.68 10.75
N VAL A 245 -4.62 -7.47 10.25
CA VAL A 245 -4.70 -6.25 11.07
C VAL A 245 -5.90 -6.28 12.02
N VAL A 246 -7.04 -6.81 11.57
CA VAL A 246 -8.28 -6.93 12.34
C VAL A 246 -8.20 -8.00 13.44
N THR A 247 -7.03 -8.58 13.71
CA THR A 247 -6.87 -9.65 14.70
C THR A 247 -7.17 -9.21 16.14
N ASP A 248 -7.61 -10.20 16.92
CA ASP A 248 -8.09 -10.20 18.31
C ASP A 248 -7.03 -9.80 19.37
N LEU A 249 -5.98 -9.05 18.99
CA LEU A 249 -4.90 -8.65 19.90
C LEU A 249 -5.36 -7.53 20.83
N PHE A 250 -6.09 -6.55 20.29
CA PHE A 250 -6.64 -5.42 21.04
C PHE A 250 -7.68 -5.87 22.08
N SER A 251 -8.63 -6.72 21.68
CA SER A 251 -9.65 -7.32 22.55
C SER A 251 -9.04 -8.14 23.69
N LYS A 252 -7.95 -8.87 23.42
CA LYS A 252 -7.21 -9.60 24.46
C LYS A 252 -6.48 -8.66 25.42
N ALA A 253 -5.86 -7.60 24.92
CA ALA A 253 -5.18 -6.61 25.75
C ALA A 253 -6.17 -5.92 26.71
N ALA A 254 -7.32 -5.49 26.21
CA ALA A 254 -8.39 -4.88 27.02
C ALA A 254 -8.96 -5.85 28.07
N LEU A 255 -9.14 -7.12 27.70
CA LEU A 255 -9.61 -8.15 28.62
C LEU A 255 -8.61 -8.40 29.76
N LEU A 256 -7.31 -8.43 29.45
CA LEU A 256 -6.25 -8.61 30.46
C LEU A 256 -6.16 -7.40 31.40
N ALA A 257 -6.35 -6.18 30.90
CA ALA A 257 -6.40 -4.98 31.72
C ALA A 257 -7.60 -5.00 32.69
N ASP A 258 -8.80 -5.34 32.21
CA ASP A 258 -10.00 -5.49 33.05
C ASP A 258 -9.86 -6.61 34.10
N GLN A 259 -9.19 -7.72 33.76
CA GLN A 259 -8.86 -8.77 34.72
C GLN A 259 -7.88 -8.29 35.80
N ALA A 260 -6.86 -7.52 35.43
CA ALA A 260 -5.89 -6.96 36.38
C ALA A 260 -6.56 -5.96 37.34
N ASP A 261 -7.45 -5.11 36.84
CA ASP A 261 -8.24 -4.17 37.65
C ASP A 261 -9.07 -4.90 38.71
N LYS A 262 -9.77 -5.97 38.32
CA LYS A 262 -10.59 -6.78 39.24
C LYS A 262 -9.76 -7.44 40.34
N LEU A 263 -8.53 -7.86 40.03
CA LEU A 263 -7.63 -8.48 41.01
C LEU A 263 -7.12 -7.46 42.04
N VAL A 264 -6.75 -6.26 41.60
CA VAL A 264 -6.28 -5.18 42.50
C VAL A 264 -7.41 -4.72 43.42
N ILE A 265 -8.61 -4.50 42.88
CA ILE A 265 -9.81 -4.18 43.68
C ILE A 265 -10.12 -5.30 44.69
N GLY A 266 -9.99 -6.57 44.28
CA GLY A 266 -10.18 -7.72 45.16
C GLY A 266 -9.16 -7.80 46.30
N LEU A 267 -7.90 -7.43 46.04
CA LEU A 267 -6.83 -7.38 47.04
C LEU A 267 -7.04 -6.25 48.06
N ASP A 268 -7.49 -5.07 47.62
CA ASP A 268 -7.84 -3.95 48.50
C ASP A 268 -9.02 -4.30 49.43
N VAL A 269 -10.04 -4.97 48.90
CA VAL A 269 -11.20 -5.43 49.67
C VAL A 269 -10.80 -6.51 50.69
N ALA A 270 -9.87 -7.40 50.34
CA ALA A 270 -9.40 -8.48 51.22
C ALA A 270 -8.54 -7.99 52.40
N GLN A 271 -7.88 -6.82 52.29
CA GLN A 271 -7.07 -6.23 53.36
C GLN A 271 -7.82 -5.26 54.28
N GLY A 272 -9.14 -5.08 54.10
CA GLY A 272 -9.98 -4.31 55.02
C GLY A 272 -9.89 -2.79 54.87
N ASN A 273 -9.23 -2.27 53.83
CA ASN A 273 -9.18 -0.84 53.54
C ASN A 273 -10.37 -0.44 52.67
N THR A 274 -11.55 -0.31 53.28
CA THR A 274 -12.69 0.38 52.66
C THR A 274 -12.79 1.80 53.22
N PRO A 275 -12.88 2.85 52.40
CA PRO A 275 -13.81 3.91 52.70
C PRO A 275 -15.19 3.44 52.25
N LEU A 276 -16.03 3.12 53.23
CA LEU A 276 -17.48 2.98 53.09
C LEU A 276 -18.08 4.26 52.47
N VAL A 277 -18.17 4.37 51.15
CA VAL A 277 -19.13 5.26 50.48
C VAL A 277 -19.58 4.64 49.14
N ILE A 278 -20.32 3.53 49.22
CA ILE A 278 -21.35 3.26 48.21
C ILE A 278 -22.64 3.83 48.79
N THR A 279 -22.80 5.16 48.68
CA THR A 279 -24.12 5.76 48.88
C THR A 279 -24.86 5.70 47.55
N MET A 280 -25.92 4.91 47.57
CA MET A 280 -26.91 4.70 46.54
C MET A 280 -27.21 5.92 45.67
N GLN A 281 -27.03 5.77 44.36
CA GLN A 281 -27.75 6.56 43.37
C GLN A 281 -28.26 5.66 42.23
N LYS A 282 -29.03 4.64 42.61
CA LYS A 282 -30.10 4.10 41.76
C LYS A 282 -31.40 4.42 42.46
N LEU A 283 -32.11 5.44 41.96
CA LEU A 283 -33.56 5.61 42.02
C LEU A 283 -33.91 7.01 41.50
N ARG A 284 -34.37 7.08 40.24
CA ARG A 284 -35.70 7.63 39.93
C ARG A 284 -36.14 7.18 38.54
N PRO A 285 -37.47 6.99 38.36
CA PRO A 285 -38.09 6.48 37.14
C PRO A 285 -38.07 7.49 36.00
#